data_AF-A0A820JFQ1-F1
#
_entry.id   AF-A0A820JFQ1-F1
#
_cell.length_a   1.000
_cell.length_b   1.000
_cell.length_c   1.000
_cell.angle_alpha   90.00
_cell.angle_beta   90.00
_cell.angle_gamma   90.00
#
_symmetry.space_group_name_H-M   'P 1'
#
loop_
_entity.id
_entity.type
_entity.pdbx_description
1 polymer ?
#
loop_
_entity_poly.entity_id
_entity_poly.type
_entity_poly.pdbx_seq_one_letter_code
_entity_poly.pdbx_strand_id
1 'polypeptide(L)'
;KTSTNRSLKQNFTRFEDLSNEIIYEIFEFLDAFHSYQAFNNLNIRFRNFVTYSNPPLKINISSITRTNFRDYNTNFIIPSQDRITS
;
A
#
# COMPACT_ATOMS: atom_id res chain seq x y z
N LYS A 1 13.40 50.54 -3.72
CA LYS A 1 12.55 49.60 -2.93
C LYS A 1 12.66 48.23 -3.56
N THR A 2 13.52 47.38 -3.01
CA THR A 2 13.75 46.00 -3.46
C THR A 2 12.68 45.08 -2.83
N SER A 3 11.74 44.60 -3.64
CA SER A 3 10.80 43.56 -3.23
C SER A 3 11.48 42.21 -3.31
N THR A 4 11.96 41.72 -2.16
CA THR A 4 12.47 40.36 -2.01
C THR A 4 11.27 39.40 -2.07
N ASN A 5 10.97 38.88 -3.26
CA ASN A 5 10.06 37.75 -3.41
C ASN A 5 10.71 36.51 -2.75
N ARG A 6 10.47 36.31 -1.46
CA ARG A 6 10.71 35.02 -0.80
C ARG A 6 9.72 34.03 -1.41
N SER A 7 10.18 33.28 -2.41
CA SER A 7 9.52 32.04 -2.82
C SER A 7 9.49 31.12 -1.60
N LEU A 8 8.30 30.93 -1.01
CA LEU A 8 8.07 29.89 -0.03
C LEU A 8 8.33 28.57 -0.75
N LYS A 9 9.50 27.95 -0.52
CA LYS A 9 9.74 26.58 -0.96
C LYS A 9 8.70 25.71 -0.27
N GLN A 10 7.68 25.35 -1.03
CA GLN A 10 6.65 24.43 -0.59
C GLN A 10 7.34 23.07 -0.45
N ASN A 11 7.56 22.63 0.79
CA ASN A 11 8.09 21.30 1.06
C ASN A 11 6.96 20.32 0.76
N PHE A 12 6.98 19.74 -0.44
CA PHE A 12 6.12 18.63 -0.78
C PHE A 12 6.65 17.39 -0.08
N THR A 13 5.95 16.95 0.96
CA THR A 13 6.13 15.61 1.51
C THR A 13 5.43 14.61 0.60
N ARG A 14 6.15 13.56 0.21
CA ARG A 14 5.60 12.46 -0.56
C ARG A 14 5.14 11.36 0.39
N PHE A 15 4.19 10.54 -0.05
CA PHE A 15 3.74 9.39 0.74
C PHE A 15 4.91 8.41 0.99
N GLU A 16 5.82 8.34 0.03
CA GLU A 16 7.04 7.55 0.05
C GLU A 16 8.03 7.97 1.14
N ASP A 17 7.91 9.20 1.66
CA ASP A 17 8.77 9.73 2.72
C ASP A 17 8.33 9.26 4.12
N LEU A 18 7.17 8.61 4.24
CA LEU A 18 6.68 8.08 5.52
C LEU A 18 7.53 6.90 6.01
N SER A 19 7.68 6.77 7.34
CA SER A 19 8.36 5.62 7.95
C SER A 19 7.55 4.33 7.77
N ASN A 20 8.21 3.17 7.85
CA ASN A 20 7.51 1.89 7.74
C ASN A 20 6.43 1.73 8.82
N GLU A 21 6.67 2.22 10.03
CA GLU A 21 5.74 2.17 11.16
C GLU A 21 4.40 2.85 10.82
N ILE A 22 4.45 4.06 10.28
CA ILE A 22 3.25 4.80 9.86
C ILE A 22 2.55 4.08 8.70
N ILE A 23 3.30 3.50 7.77
CA ILE A 23 2.71 2.72 6.67
C ILE A 23 1.98 1.48 7.21
N TYR A 24 2.55 0.76 8.19
CA TYR A 24 1.88 -0.37 8.82
C TYR A 24 0.56 0.05 9.48
N GLU A 25 0.58 1.15 10.24
CA GLU A 25 -0.60 1.68 10.91
C GLU A 25 -1.70 2.05 9.91
N ILE A 26 -1.35 2.73 8.80
CA ILE A 26 -2.31 3.03 7.73
C ILE A 26 -2.91 1.75 7.15
N PHE A 27 -2.10 0.71 6.94
CA PHE A 27 -2.53 -0.51 6.27
C PHE A 27 -3.42 -1.38 7.17
N GLU A 28 -3.41 -1.21 8.50
CA GLU A 28 -4.38 -1.84 9.41
C GLU A 28 -5.83 -1.39 9.15
N PHE A 29 -6.02 -0.20 8.56
CA PHE A 29 -7.32 0.34 8.18
C PHE A 29 -7.72 0.00 6.75
N LEU A 30 -6.81 -0.57 5.96
CA LEU A 30 -7.03 -0.86 4.55
C LEU A 30 -7.29 -2.33 4.30
N ASP A 31 -8.07 -2.57 3.25
CA ASP A 31 -8.24 -3.91 2.71
C ASP A 31 -7.00 -4.33 1.90
N ALA A 32 -6.65 -5.61 1.97
CA ALA A 32 -5.50 -6.18 1.30
C ALA A 32 -5.47 -5.89 -0.21
N PHE A 33 -6.62 -6.01 -0.86
CA PHE A 33 -6.77 -5.77 -2.28
C PHE A 33 -6.59 -4.29 -2.62
N HIS A 34 -7.20 -3.39 -1.86
CA HIS A 34 -7.04 -1.95 -2.07
C HIS A 34 -5.60 -1.49 -1.83
N SER A 35 -4.95 -2.01 -0.79
CA SER A 35 -3.53 -1.76 -0.53
C SER A 35 -2.65 -2.28 -1.66
N TYR A 36 -2.91 -3.49 -2.14
CA TYR A 36 -2.19 -4.05 -3.28
C TYR A 36 -2.37 -3.19 -4.55
N GLN A 37 -3.61 -2.90 -4.94
CA GLN A 37 -3.87 -2.08 -6.13
C GLN A 37 -3.24 -0.69 -6.07
N ALA A 38 -3.35 -0.01 -4.92
CA ALA A 38 -2.87 1.35 -4.77
C ALA A 38 -1.34 1.44 -4.69
N PHE A 39 -0.69 0.51 -3.99
CA PHE A 39 0.71 0.67 -3.59
C PHE A 39 1.69 -0.30 -4.27
N ASN A 40 1.22 -1.38 -4.91
CA ASN A 40 2.11 -2.35 -5.57
C ASN A 40 2.98 -1.71 -6.66
N ASN A 41 2.49 -0.65 -7.31
CA ASN A 41 3.20 0.04 -8.39
C ASN A 41 3.82 1.38 -7.96
N LEU A 42 3.73 1.76 -6.68
CA LEU A 42 4.21 3.07 -6.21
C LEU A 42 5.74 3.13 -6.23
N ASN A 43 6.40 2.15 -5.62
CA ASN A 43 7.84 1.91 -5.74
C ASN A 43 8.21 0.50 -5.26
N ILE A 44 9.49 0.13 -5.40
CA ILE A 44 9.98 -1.19 -5.00
C ILE A 44 9.81 -1.49 -3.51
N ARG A 45 9.90 -0.47 -2.63
CA ARG A 45 9.69 -0.62 -1.19
C ARG A 45 8.25 -1.04 -0.92
N PHE A 46 7.26 -0.37 -1.51
CA PHE A 46 5.85 -0.72 -1.31
C PHE A 46 5.46 -2.02 -1.99
N ARG A 47 6.01 -2.32 -3.17
CA ARG A 47 5.84 -3.63 -3.81
C ARG A 47 6.29 -4.76 -2.90
N ASN A 48 7.50 -4.62 -2.33
CA ASN A 48 8.04 -5.62 -1.43
C ASN A 48 7.21 -5.71 -0.14
N PHE A 49 6.72 -4.57 0.34
CA PHE A 49 5.87 -4.51 1.52
C PHE A 49 4.56 -5.29 1.33
N VAL A 50 3.81 -5.02 0.27
CA VAL A 50 2.53 -5.70 0.00
C VAL A 50 2.73 -7.18 -0.35
N THR A 51 3.86 -7.55 -0.97
CA THR A 51 4.10 -8.92 -1.42
C THR A 51 4.69 -9.80 -0.31
N TYR A 52 5.67 -9.29 0.44
CA TYR A 52 6.51 -10.10 1.33
C TYR A 52 6.32 -9.79 2.82
N SER A 53 5.99 -8.56 3.22
CA SER A 53 6.10 -8.12 4.63
C SER A 53 4.96 -8.56 5.57
N ASN A 54 4.01 -9.38 5.09
CA ASN A 54 2.82 -9.81 5.85
C ASN A 54 2.09 -8.67 6.57
N PRO A 55 1.81 -7.53 5.91
CA PRO A 55 1.13 -6.46 6.60
C PRO A 55 -0.23 -6.97 7.12
N PRO A 56 -0.71 -6.46 8.26
CA PRO A 56 -1.98 -6.83 8.90
C PRO A 56 -3.18 -6.34 8.06
N LEU A 57 -3.27 -6.82 6.84
CA LEU A 57 -4.27 -6.42 5.87
C LEU A 57 -5.56 -7.19 6.15
N LYS A 58 -6.67 -6.45 6.20
CA LYS A 58 -7.99 -7.05 6.33
C LYS A 58 -8.43 -7.53 4.95
N ILE A 59 -9.11 -8.67 4.88
CA ILE A 59 -9.72 -9.17 3.64
C ILE A 59 -11.22 -9.06 3.80
N ASN A 60 -11.84 -8.09 3.15
CA ASN A 60 -13.27 -7.94 3.07
C ASN A 60 -13.81 -8.55 1.78
N ILE A 61 -13.94 -9.88 1.79
CA ILE A 61 -14.40 -10.70 0.66
C ILE A 61 -15.76 -10.21 0.13
N SER A 62 -16.63 -9.66 0.99
CA SER A 62 -17.96 -9.19 0.61
C SER A 62 -17.94 -7.98 -0.34
N SER A 63 -16.84 -7.21 -0.32
CA SER A 63 -16.65 -6.01 -1.15
C SER A 63 -15.91 -6.28 -2.46
N ILE A 64 -15.39 -7.50 -2.65
CA ILE A 64 -14.55 -7.85 -3.80
C ILE A 64 -15.42 -8.27 -4.99
N THR A 65 -15.29 -7.57 -6.12
CA THR A 65 -15.94 -7.98 -7.37
C THR A 65 -15.35 -9.29 -7.90
N ARG A 66 -16.07 -10.03 -8.73
CA ARG A 66 -15.54 -11.29 -9.31
C ARG A 66 -14.21 -11.11 -10.05
N THR A 67 -14.05 -9.99 -10.77
CA THR A 67 -12.80 -9.68 -11.48
C THR A 67 -11.67 -9.40 -10.50
N ASN A 68 -11.93 -8.56 -9.49
CA ASN A 68 -10.97 -8.22 -8.45
C ASN A 68 -10.56 -9.46 -7.63
N PHE A 69 -11.49 -10.39 -7.40
CA PHE A 69 -11.21 -11.64 -6.71
C PHE A 69 -10.24 -12.52 -7.51
N ARG A 70 -10.37 -12.56 -8.83
CA ARG A 70 -9.44 -13.31 -9.68
C ARG A 70 -8.02 -12.76 -9.54
N ASP A 71 -7.88 -11.44 -9.67
CA ASP A 71 -6.58 -10.77 -9.57
C ASP A 71 -5.99 -10.91 -8.17
N TYR A 72 -6.83 -10.80 -7.14
CA TYR A 72 -6.44 -11.03 -5.74
C TYR A 72 -5.98 -12.47 -5.50
N ASN A 73 -6.72 -13.45 -6.01
CA ASN A 73 -6.38 -14.85 -5.87
C ASN A 73 -5.05 -15.18 -6.56
N THR A 74 -4.85 -14.69 -7.78
CA THR A 74 -3.63 -14.94 -8.56
C THR A 74 -2.40 -14.24 -8.01
N ASN A 75 -2.51 -12.98 -7.58
CA ASN A 75 -1.35 -12.17 -7.21
C ASN A 75 -1.06 -12.15 -5.71
N PHE A 76 -2.03 -12.51 -4.87
CA PHE A 76 -1.92 -12.38 -3.42
C PHE A 76 -2.16 -13.69 -2.68
N ILE A 77 -3.28 -14.38 -2.91
CA ILE A 77 -3.61 -15.62 -2.20
C ILE A 77 -2.67 -16.77 -2.59
N ILE A 78 -2.56 -17.09 -3.89
CA ILE A 78 -1.72 -18.19 -4.37
C ILE A 78 -0.25 -17.99 -3.97
N PRO A 79 0.36 -16.80 -4.18
CA PRO A 79 1.76 -16.59 -3.80
C PRO A 79 2.01 -16.56 -2.29
N SER A 80 0.97 -16.30 -1.49
CA SER A 80 1.07 -16.29 -0.03
C SER A 80 0.51 -17.56 0.61
N GLN A 81 0.21 -18.59 -0.17
CA GLN A 81 -0.50 -19.78 0.30
C GLN A 81 0.28 -20.53 1.40
N ASP A 82 1.61 -20.57 1.29
CA ASP A 82 2.51 -21.16 2.30
C ASP A 82 2.44 -20.45 3.67
N ARG A 83 1.85 -19.25 3.72
CA ARG A 83 1.71 -18.40 4.91
C ARG A 83 0.30 -18.41 5.47
N ILE A 84 -0.68 -18.91 4.69
CA ILE A 84 -2.10 -18.96 5.04
C ILE A 84 -2.44 -20.27 5.77
N THR A 85 -1.52 -21.24 5.81
CA THR A 85 -1.71 -22.53 6.50
C THR A 85 -1.58 -22.42 8.03
N SER A 86 -2.60 -22.94 8.70
CA SER A 86 -2.68 -23.28 10.14
C SER A 86 -1.80 -24.47 10.51
#